data_AF-A0A7X9B8Q9-F1
#
_entry.id   AF-A0A7X9B8Q9-F1
#
_cell.length_a   1.000
_cell.length_b   1.000
_cell.length_c   1.000
_cell.angle_alpha   90.00
_cell.angle_beta   90.00
_cell.angle_gamma   90.00
#
_symmetry.space_group_name_H-M   'P 1'
#
loop_
_entity.id
_entity.type
_entity.pdbx_description
1 polymer ?
#
loop_
_entity_poly.entity_id
_entity_poly.type
_entity_poly.pdbx_seq_one_letter_code
_entity_poly.pdbx_strand_id
1 'polypeptide(L)'
;HMSSLVMLLPILYFSLYKKHPWIAFATLCGAVVVVISVASHFSDYLAIQRYAAYGETNEYEGGFGIMLLVDYLPGIFLIWYIWKHKIKGIWADMLICFTLVAVFVRSIAYYIVIAGRLGTHFMIIYLVLIPYFLNEMRLNHRKEYIPFAIFLLFFLLFKIDLYFKGYLATDGIMPYYFLWNE
;
A
#
# COMPACT_ATOMS: atom_id res chain seq x y z
N HIS A 1 -4.25 4.02 -19.92
CA HIS A 1 -5.07 4.44 -18.76
C HIS A 1 -5.68 3.26 -17.98
N MET A 2 -4.91 2.18 -17.72
CA MET A 2 -5.34 1.09 -16.82
C MET A 2 -5.14 1.44 -15.33
N SER A 3 -4.32 2.45 -15.05
CA SER A 3 -3.95 2.91 -13.70
C SER A 3 -5.15 3.39 -12.87
N SER A 4 -6.12 4.04 -13.52
CA SER A 4 -7.33 4.56 -12.88
C SER A 4 -8.32 3.46 -12.49
N LEU A 5 -8.32 2.33 -13.19
CA LEU A 5 -9.16 1.18 -12.87
C LEU A 5 -8.73 0.51 -11.55
N VAL A 6 -7.44 0.53 -11.25
CA VAL A 6 -6.89 0.00 -9.98
C VAL A 6 -7.40 0.80 -8.78
N MET A 7 -7.74 2.08 -8.95
CA MET A 7 -8.33 2.91 -7.90
C MET A 7 -9.78 2.53 -7.57
N LEU A 8 -10.46 1.77 -8.42
CA LEU A 8 -11.81 1.22 -8.15
C LEU A 8 -11.75 -0.10 -7.36
N LEU A 9 -10.60 -0.76 -7.33
CA LEU A 9 -10.39 -2.05 -6.66
C LEU A 9 -10.70 -1.97 -5.15
N PRO A 10 -10.28 -0.93 -4.41
CA PRO A 10 -10.67 -0.74 -3.00
C PRO A 10 -12.18 -0.59 -2.80
N ILE A 11 -12.89 0.03 -3.74
CA ILE A 11 -14.35 0.25 -3.66
C ILE A 11 -15.09 -1.08 -3.89
N LEU A 12 -14.67 -1.86 -4.88
CA LEU A 12 -15.21 -3.20 -5.11
C LEU A 12 -14.94 -4.10 -3.90
N TYR A 13 -13.72 -4.06 -3.38
CA TYR A 13 -13.30 -4.83 -2.23
C TYR A 13 -14.06 -4.45 -0.95
N PHE A 14 -14.40 -3.16 -0.79
CA PHE A 14 -15.23 -2.68 0.31
C PHE A 14 -16.62 -3.34 0.34
N SER A 15 -17.24 -3.57 -0.82
CA SER A 15 -18.53 -4.26 -0.89
C SER A 15 -18.48 -5.70 -0.40
N LEU A 16 -17.36 -6.40 -0.66
CA LEU A 16 -17.11 -7.76 -0.17
C LEU A 16 -16.80 -7.73 1.33
N TYR A 17 -15.95 -6.81 1.78
CA TYR A 17 -15.55 -6.65 3.18
C TYR A 17 -16.76 -6.37 4.10
N LYS A 18 -17.72 -5.55 3.65
CA LYS A 18 -18.96 -5.26 4.38
C LYS A 18 -19.78 -6.52 4.68
N LYS A 19 -19.82 -7.48 3.75
CA LYS A 19 -20.60 -8.72 3.90
C LYS A 19 -19.82 -9.79 4.64
N HIS A 20 -18.55 -9.98 4.26
CA HIS A 20 -17.70 -11.06 4.74
C HIS A 20 -16.24 -10.59 4.90
N PRO A 21 -15.89 -9.97 6.04
CA PRO A 21 -14.56 -9.39 6.25
C PRO A 21 -13.43 -10.43 6.20
N TRP A 22 -13.69 -11.64 6.71
CA TRP A 22 -12.74 -12.76 6.65
C TRP A 22 -12.50 -13.26 5.23
N ILE A 23 -13.55 -13.35 4.41
CA ILE A 23 -13.43 -13.77 3.01
C ILE A 23 -12.65 -12.73 2.23
N ALA A 24 -12.94 -11.44 2.45
CA ALA A 24 -12.16 -10.37 1.85
C ALA A 24 -10.67 -10.55 2.17
N PHE A 25 -10.31 -10.63 3.45
CA PHE A 25 -8.91 -10.81 3.86
C PHE A 25 -8.26 -12.06 3.24
N ALA A 26 -8.96 -13.21 3.28
CA ALA A 26 -8.47 -14.45 2.69
C ALA A 26 -8.24 -14.33 1.18
N THR A 27 -9.14 -13.68 0.44
CA THR A 27 -8.98 -13.46 -1.01
C THR A 27 -7.77 -12.59 -1.33
N LEU A 28 -7.49 -11.58 -0.51
CA LEU A 28 -6.34 -10.69 -0.75
C LEU A 28 -5.02 -11.38 -0.41
N CYS A 29 -4.96 -12.14 0.70
CA CYS A 29 -3.80 -12.98 1.01
C CYS A 29 -3.56 -14.05 -0.08
N GLY A 30 -4.62 -14.72 -0.53
CA GLY A 30 -4.56 -15.68 -1.63
C GLY A 30 -4.06 -15.04 -2.93
N ALA A 31 -4.54 -13.85 -3.26
CA ALA A 31 -4.09 -13.10 -4.43
C ALA A 31 -2.60 -12.73 -4.33
N VAL A 32 -2.09 -12.33 -3.16
CA VAL A 32 -0.66 -12.08 -2.95
C VAL A 32 0.15 -13.35 -3.24
N VAL A 33 -0.24 -14.49 -2.67
CA VAL A 33 0.46 -15.78 -2.87
C VAL A 33 0.46 -16.18 -4.34
N VAL A 34 -0.71 -16.11 -4.99
CA VAL A 34 -0.84 -16.45 -6.42
C VAL A 34 0.03 -15.53 -7.28
N VAL A 35 0.02 -14.21 -7.04
CA VAL A 35 0.85 -13.30 -7.83
C VAL A 35 2.33 -13.56 -7.60
N ILE A 36 2.77 -13.83 -6.37
CA ILE A 36 4.17 -14.20 -6.09
C ILE A 36 4.55 -15.46 -6.89
N SER A 37 3.76 -16.53 -6.77
CA SER A 37 4.05 -17.80 -7.44
C SER A 37 4.02 -17.70 -8.97
N VAL A 38 3.08 -16.94 -9.53
CA VAL A 38 3.00 -16.72 -10.98
C VAL A 38 4.14 -15.82 -11.45
N ALA A 39 4.37 -14.70 -10.77
CA ALA A 39 5.42 -13.76 -11.15
C ALA A 39 6.82 -14.38 -11.10
N SER A 40 7.10 -15.26 -10.13
CA SER A 40 8.36 -16.01 -10.07
C SER A 40 8.57 -16.97 -11.24
N HIS A 41 7.49 -17.44 -11.87
CA HIS A 41 7.58 -18.32 -13.05
C HIS A 41 7.60 -17.57 -14.39
N PHE A 42 7.19 -16.30 -14.41
CA PHE A 42 7.12 -15.46 -15.60
C PHE A 42 8.08 -14.27 -15.56
N SER A 43 9.07 -14.26 -14.67
CA SER A 43 10.08 -13.19 -14.55
C SER A 43 10.73 -12.86 -15.90
N ASP A 44 11.07 -13.90 -16.66
CA ASP A 44 11.77 -13.79 -17.95
C ASP A 44 10.88 -13.21 -19.06
N TYR A 45 9.56 -13.40 -18.94
CA TYR A 45 8.57 -12.86 -19.89
C TYR A 45 8.08 -11.46 -19.51
N LEU A 46 8.07 -11.12 -18.22
CA LEU A 46 7.66 -9.81 -17.71
C LEU A 46 8.72 -8.72 -17.94
N ALA A 47 9.98 -9.11 -18.15
CA ALA A 47 11.07 -8.26 -18.63
C ALA A 47 10.90 -7.91 -20.13
N ILE A 48 9.73 -7.42 -20.54
CA ILE A 48 9.50 -6.96 -21.91
C ILE A 48 10.43 -5.76 -22.16
N GLN A 49 11.20 -5.85 -23.25
CA GLN A 49 12.29 -5.00 -23.75
C GLN A 49 12.21 -3.47 -23.55
N ARG A 50 11.05 -2.91 -23.20
CA ARG A 50 10.86 -1.49 -22.90
C ARG A 50 11.33 -1.07 -21.50
N TYR A 51 11.53 -2.03 -20.58
CA TYR A 51 12.03 -1.78 -19.22
C TYR A 51 13.35 -2.48 -18.90
N ALA A 52 14.00 -3.12 -19.88
CA ALA A 52 15.29 -3.79 -19.71
C ALA A 52 16.37 -2.85 -19.13
N ALA A 53 16.37 -1.58 -19.54
CA ALA A 53 17.26 -0.54 -19.01
C ALA A 53 17.04 -0.21 -17.51
N TYR A 54 15.88 -0.54 -16.93
CA TYR A 54 15.62 -0.39 -15.48
C TYR A 54 15.94 -1.67 -14.69
N GLY A 55 16.07 -2.81 -15.38
CA GLY A 55 16.44 -4.10 -14.80
C GLY A 55 17.96 -4.30 -14.69
N GLU A 56 18.75 -3.70 -15.58
CA GLU A 56 20.22 -3.84 -15.58
C GLU A 56 20.92 -3.15 -14.38
N THR A 57 20.27 -2.20 -13.70
CA THR A 57 20.82 -1.53 -12.50
C THR A 57 20.31 -2.06 -11.17
N ASN A 58 19.32 -2.95 -11.17
CA ASN A 58 18.75 -3.53 -9.97
C ASN A 58 19.00 -5.03 -10.03
N GLU A 59 20.06 -5.51 -9.38
CA GLU A 59 20.20 -6.92 -9.07
C GLU A 59 18.98 -7.34 -8.26
N TYR A 60 17.97 -7.87 -8.95
CA TYR A 60 16.76 -8.42 -8.37
C TYR A 60 17.13 -9.75 -7.70
N GLU A 61 17.79 -9.67 -6.54
CA GLU A 61 17.75 -10.79 -5.60
C GLU A 61 16.28 -10.95 -5.20
N GLY A 62 15.66 -12.04 -5.66
CA GLY A 62 14.22 -12.35 -5.56
C GLY A 62 13.68 -12.56 -4.13
N GLY A 63 14.20 -11.82 -3.15
CA GLY A 63 13.72 -11.77 -1.79
C GLY A 63 12.58 -10.79 -1.61
N PHE A 64 11.64 -11.14 -0.73
CA PHE A 64 10.67 -10.20 -0.18
C PHE A 64 11.45 -9.11 0.57
N GLY A 65 11.61 -7.94 -0.04
CA GLY A 65 12.48 -6.91 0.53
C GLY A 65 11.97 -6.44 1.90
N ILE A 66 12.88 -6.35 2.88
CA ILE A 66 12.61 -5.82 4.23
C ILE A 66 11.95 -4.43 4.16
N MET A 67 12.24 -3.67 3.11
CA MET A 67 11.61 -2.39 2.82
C MET A 67 10.08 -2.45 2.68
N LEU A 68 9.51 -3.52 2.13
CA LEU A 68 8.06 -3.66 2.03
C LEU A 68 7.42 -3.75 3.42
N LEU A 69 8.08 -4.47 4.33
CA LEU A 69 7.66 -4.53 5.73
C LEU A 69 7.73 -3.12 6.34
N VAL A 70 8.81 -2.38 6.17
CA VAL A 70 8.94 -1.01 6.71
C VAL A 70 7.89 -0.06 6.12
N ASP A 71 7.62 -0.13 4.82
CA ASP A 71 6.65 0.71 4.11
C ASP A 71 5.20 0.51 4.60
N TYR A 72 4.87 -0.69 5.07
CA TYR A 72 3.48 -1.10 5.36
C TYR A 72 3.23 -1.60 6.78
N LEU A 73 4.24 -1.77 7.63
CA LEU A 73 4.08 -2.06 9.06
C LEU A 73 3.16 -1.05 9.76
N PRO A 74 3.24 0.27 9.46
CA PRO A 74 2.27 1.21 10.00
C PRO A 74 0.82 0.95 9.52
N GLY A 75 0.64 0.50 8.27
CA GLY A 75 -0.68 0.13 7.74
C GLY A 75 -1.24 -1.15 8.39
N ILE A 76 -0.38 -2.13 8.66
CA ILE A 76 -0.76 -3.34 9.40
C ILE A 76 -1.14 -2.99 10.84
N PHE A 77 -0.37 -2.12 11.50
CA PHE A 77 -0.69 -1.63 12.84
C PHE A 77 -2.03 -0.90 12.86
N LEU A 78 -2.33 -0.07 11.85
CA LEU A 78 -3.61 0.61 11.70
C LEU A 78 -4.78 -0.38 11.66
N ILE A 79 -4.68 -1.43 10.84
CA ILE A 79 -5.73 -2.46 10.73
C ILE A 79 -5.90 -3.20 12.07
N TRP A 80 -4.79 -3.64 12.67
CA TRP A 80 -4.79 -4.31 13.97
C TRP A 80 -5.44 -3.45 15.05
N TYR A 81 -5.12 -2.16 15.10
CA TYR A 81 -5.66 -1.23 16.09
C TYR A 81 -7.18 -1.06 15.93
N ILE A 82 -7.67 -0.86 14.70
CA ILE A 82 -9.10 -0.74 14.41
C ILE A 82 -9.85 -2.01 14.86
N TRP A 83 -9.31 -3.20 14.57
CA TRP A 83 -9.92 -4.47 14.98
C TRP A 83 -9.88 -4.68 16.49
N LYS A 84 -8.74 -4.44 17.13
CA LYS A 84 -8.56 -4.61 18.58
C LYS A 84 -9.51 -3.72 19.38
N HIS A 85 -9.65 -2.46 18.98
CA HIS A 85 -10.52 -1.49 19.65
C HIS A 85 -11.96 -1.52 19.12
N LYS A 86 -12.28 -2.44 18.19
CA LYS A 86 -13.61 -2.63 17.58
C LYS A 86 -14.20 -1.32 17.06
N ILE A 87 -13.36 -0.47 16.46
CA ILE A 87 -13.80 0.79 15.87
C ILE A 87 -14.66 0.45 14.65
N LYS A 88 -15.93 0.84 14.70
CA LYS A 88 -16.91 0.61 13.62
C LYS A 88 -17.19 1.92 12.93
N GLY A 89 -17.38 1.87 11.61
CA GLY A 89 -17.61 3.07 10.84
C GLY A 89 -17.40 2.84 9.36
N ILE A 90 -18.10 3.62 8.53
CA ILE A 90 -17.88 3.54 7.08
C ILE A 90 -16.45 3.95 6.73
N TRP A 91 -15.90 4.95 7.43
CA TRP A 91 -14.55 5.45 7.19
C TRP A 91 -13.49 4.49 7.71
N ALA A 92 -13.76 3.83 8.85
CA ALA A 92 -12.90 2.76 9.37
C ALA A 92 -12.78 1.59 8.39
N ASP A 93 -13.94 1.11 7.90
CA ASP A 93 -14.02 0.02 6.92
C ASP A 93 -13.32 0.39 5.60
N MET A 94 -13.52 1.62 5.11
CA MET A 94 -12.84 2.12 3.91
C MET A 94 -11.33 2.20 4.11
N LEU A 95 -10.86 2.74 5.24
CA LEU A 95 -9.42 2.86 5.54
C LEU A 95 -8.73 1.49 5.59
N ILE A 96 -9.38 0.47 6.17
CA ILE A 96 -8.88 -0.91 6.13
C ILE A 96 -8.81 -1.43 4.70
N CYS A 97 -9.89 -1.30 3.92
CA CYS A 97 -9.93 -1.81 2.54
C CYS A 97 -8.87 -1.16 1.66
N PHE A 98 -8.71 0.16 1.76
CA PHE A 98 -7.66 0.89 1.06
C PHE A 98 -6.27 0.47 1.49
N THR A 99 -6.05 0.25 2.78
CA THR A 99 -4.75 -0.19 3.30
C THR A 99 -4.39 -1.58 2.79
N LEU A 100 -5.33 -2.51 2.80
CA LEU A 100 -5.12 -3.87 2.29
C LEU A 100 -4.81 -3.88 0.79
N VAL A 101 -5.56 -3.11 0.00
CA VAL A 101 -5.31 -3.03 -1.45
C VAL A 101 -3.98 -2.33 -1.74
N ALA A 102 -3.61 -1.29 -0.98
CA ALA A 102 -2.31 -0.63 -1.13
C ALA A 102 -1.14 -1.59 -0.84
N VAL A 103 -1.25 -2.41 0.21
CA VAL A 103 -0.29 -3.49 0.52
C VAL A 103 -0.21 -4.47 -0.65
N PHE A 104 -1.35 -4.95 -1.14
CA PHE A 104 -1.40 -5.87 -2.28
C PHE A 104 -0.70 -5.30 -3.52
N VAL A 105 -1.03 -4.07 -3.92
CA VAL A 105 -0.42 -3.42 -5.09
C VAL A 105 1.09 -3.25 -4.91
N ARG A 106 1.58 -2.93 -3.70
CA ARG A 106 3.02 -2.86 -3.45
C ARG A 106 3.70 -4.23 -3.51
N SER A 107 3.07 -5.28 -3.00
CA SER A 107 3.61 -6.64 -3.13
C SER A 107 3.76 -7.04 -4.59
N ILE A 108 2.84 -6.61 -5.46
CA ILE A 108 2.95 -6.80 -6.91
C ILE A 108 4.05 -5.92 -7.52
N ALA A 109 4.25 -4.70 -7.00
CA ALA A 109 5.25 -3.76 -7.50
C ALA A 109 6.69 -4.30 -7.46
N TYR A 110 6.99 -5.24 -6.55
CA TYR A 110 8.29 -5.92 -6.52
C TYR A 110 8.55 -6.73 -7.79
N TYR A 111 7.52 -7.31 -8.38
CA TYR A 111 7.65 -8.13 -9.58
C TYR A 111 7.33 -7.35 -10.85
N ILE A 112 6.51 -6.31 -10.75
CA ILE A 112 6.05 -5.51 -11.88
C ILE A 112 6.35 -4.04 -11.59
N VAL A 113 7.42 -3.51 -12.17
CA VAL A 113 7.88 -2.11 -11.98
C VAL A 113 6.76 -1.09 -12.21
N ILE A 114 5.85 -1.35 -13.17
CA ILE A 114 4.69 -0.49 -13.46
C ILE A 114 3.73 -0.39 -12.25
N ALA A 115 3.57 -1.46 -11.47
CA ALA A 115 2.73 -1.45 -10.28
C ALA A 115 3.32 -0.60 -9.15
N GLY A 116 4.64 -0.37 -9.15
CA GLY A 116 5.30 0.58 -8.23
C GLY A 116 4.77 2.01 -8.37
N ARG A 117 4.46 2.43 -9.60
CA ARG A 117 3.89 3.76 -9.88
C ARG A 117 2.42 3.88 -9.45
N LEU A 118 1.70 2.76 -9.28
CA LEU A 118 0.34 2.78 -8.75
C LEU A 118 0.33 3.08 -7.25
N GLY A 119 1.39 2.73 -6.54
CA GLY A 119 1.55 2.99 -5.11
C GLY A 119 1.42 4.48 -4.73
N THR A 120 1.90 5.38 -5.60
CA THR A 120 1.85 6.83 -5.37
C THR A 120 0.43 7.38 -5.35
N HIS A 121 -0.50 6.73 -6.07
CA HIS A 121 -1.88 7.19 -6.20
C HIS A 121 -2.68 6.94 -4.90
N PHE A 122 -2.29 5.95 -4.11
CA PHE A 122 -2.93 5.65 -2.83
C PHE A 122 -2.67 6.74 -1.79
N MET A 123 -1.58 7.50 -1.89
CA MET A 123 -1.27 8.56 -0.93
C MET A 123 -2.33 9.67 -0.91
N ILE A 124 -2.79 10.10 -2.09
CA ILE A 124 -3.84 11.13 -2.22
C ILE A 124 -5.10 10.68 -1.46
N ILE A 125 -5.41 9.38 -1.54
CA ILE A 125 -6.59 8.82 -0.88
C ILE A 125 -6.41 8.77 0.63
N TYR A 126 -5.22 8.43 1.15
CA TYR A 126 -4.93 8.51 2.59
C TYR A 126 -5.09 9.93 3.13
N LEU A 127 -4.63 10.95 2.41
CA LEU A 127 -4.78 12.35 2.80
C LEU A 127 -6.25 12.76 2.94
N VAL A 128 -7.14 12.17 2.14
CA VAL A 128 -8.60 12.41 2.23
C VAL A 128 -9.24 11.57 3.33
N LEU A 129 -8.99 10.26 3.39
CA LEU A 129 -9.68 9.34 4.30
C LEU A 129 -9.31 9.53 5.77
N ILE A 130 -8.03 9.83 6.07
CA ILE A 130 -7.56 9.92 7.46
C ILE A 130 -8.27 11.03 8.25
N PRO A 131 -8.44 12.26 7.73
CA PRO A 131 -9.22 13.30 8.41
C PRO A 131 -10.67 12.90 8.72
N TYR A 132 -11.36 12.25 7.78
CA TYR A 132 -12.74 11.79 8.00
C TYR A 132 -12.81 10.71 9.09
N PHE A 133 -11.89 9.75 9.04
CA PHE A 133 -11.77 8.71 10.05
C PHE A 133 -11.43 9.29 11.43
N LEU A 134 -10.53 10.26 11.51
CA LEU A 134 -10.20 10.95 12.76
C LEU A 134 -11.39 11.72 13.34
N ASN A 135 -12.20 12.34 12.49
CA ASN A 135 -13.43 13.00 12.94
C ASN A 135 -14.43 11.98 13.51
N GLU A 136 -14.58 10.81 12.87
CA GLU A 136 -15.42 9.72 13.38
C GLU A 136 -14.90 9.20 14.74
N MET A 137 -13.58 9.00 14.87
CA MET A 137 -12.95 8.63 16.14
C MET A 137 -13.13 9.68 17.24
N ARG A 138 -13.05 10.97 16.89
CA ARG A 138 -13.25 12.07 17.86
C ARG A 138 -14.66 12.07 18.44
N LEU A 139 -15.67 11.70 17.64
CA LEU A 139 -17.06 11.67 18.06
C LEU A 139 -17.39 10.40 18.85
N ASN A 140 -16.94 9.23 18.38
CA ASN A 140 -17.38 7.93 18.90
C ASN A 140 -16.36 7.25 19.84
N HIS A 141 -15.08 7.64 19.78
CA HIS A 141 -13.97 6.96 20.46
C HIS A 141 -12.94 7.95 21.07
N ARG A 142 -13.41 8.97 21.80
CA ARG A 142 -12.55 10.05 22.36
C ARG A 142 -11.31 9.58 23.12
N LYS A 143 -11.40 8.48 23.88
CA LYS A 143 -10.27 7.96 24.68
C LYS A 143 -9.10 7.52 23.81
N GLU A 144 -9.40 6.96 22.65
CA GLU A 144 -8.45 6.39 21.70
C GLU A 144 -7.99 7.41 20.65
N TYR A 145 -8.69 8.55 20.55
CA TYR A 145 -8.46 9.57 19.52
C TYR A 145 -7.05 10.16 19.57
N ILE A 146 -6.58 10.63 20.74
CA ILE A 146 -5.30 11.33 20.87
C ILE A 146 -4.10 10.44 20.45
N PRO A 147 -3.91 9.25 21.04
CA PRO A 147 -2.76 8.40 20.67
C PRO A 147 -2.83 7.99 19.19
N PHE A 148 -4.02 7.70 18.66
CA PHE A 148 -4.17 7.29 17.28
C PHE A 148 -3.98 8.44 16.28
N ALA A 149 -4.39 9.66 16.63
CA ALA A 149 -4.14 10.85 15.83
C ALA A 149 -2.64 11.16 15.72
N ILE A 150 -1.89 11.02 16.81
CA ILE A 150 -0.43 11.18 16.79
C ILE A 150 0.21 10.11 15.89
N PHE A 151 -0.21 8.84 16.03
CA PHE A 151 0.26 7.76 15.16
C PHE A 151 -0.04 8.04 13.68
N LEU A 152 -1.26 8.44 13.34
CA LEU A 152 -1.66 8.74 11.97
C LEU A 152 -0.90 9.95 11.38
N LEU A 153 -0.56 10.94 12.21
CA LEU A 153 0.28 12.05 11.79
C LEU A 153 1.68 11.58 11.40
N PHE A 154 2.34 10.78 12.25
CA PHE A 154 3.65 10.22 11.93
C PHE A 154 3.60 9.31 10.70
N PHE A 155 2.54 8.49 10.58
CA PHE A 155 2.32 7.65 9.41
C PHE A 155 2.20 8.48 8.12
N LEU A 156 1.42 9.58 8.16
CA LEU A 156 1.28 10.48 7.01
C LEU A 156 2.60 11.17 6.66
N LEU A 157 3.34 11.68 7.63
CA LEU A 157 4.65 12.29 7.40
C LEU A 157 5.62 11.30 6.76
N PHE A 158 5.65 10.06 7.25
CA PHE A 158 6.45 8.99 6.68
C PHE A 158 6.02 8.66 5.24
N LYS A 159 4.71 8.58 4.96
CA LYS A 159 4.20 8.35 3.60
C LYS A 159 4.51 9.52 2.65
N ILE A 160 4.48 10.76 3.14
CA ILE A 160 4.85 11.95 2.39
C ILE A 160 6.33 11.90 2.00
N ASP A 161 7.21 11.57 2.95
CA ASP A 161 8.65 11.42 2.69
C ASP A 161 8.92 10.34 1.63
N LEU A 162 8.31 9.16 1.77
CA LEU A 162 8.40 8.09 0.79
C LEU A 162 7.84 8.48 -0.58
N TYR A 163 6.75 9.24 -0.61
CA TYR A 163 6.17 9.73 -1.84
C TYR A 163 7.08 10.71 -2.55
N PHE A 164 7.66 11.69 -1.85
CA PHE A 164 8.61 12.61 -2.47
C PHE A 164 9.84 11.87 -2.98
N LYS A 165 10.43 10.96 -2.18
CA LYS A 165 11.56 10.13 -2.63
C LYS A 165 11.21 9.28 -3.85
N GLY A 166 10.07 8.59 -3.82
CA GLY A 166 9.61 7.74 -4.92
C GLY A 166 9.27 8.54 -6.18
N TYR A 167 8.59 9.67 -6.04
CA TYR A 167 8.18 10.54 -7.14
C TYR A 167 9.40 11.21 -7.81
N LEU A 168 10.32 11.76 -7.01
CA LEU A 168 11.55 12.39 -7.49
C LEU A 168 12.50 11.38 -8.16
N ALA A 169 12.54 10.13 -7.67
CA ALA A 169 13.27 9.04 -8.31
C ALA A 169 12.63 8.64 -9.65
N THR A 170 11.30 8.57 -9.74
CA THR A 170 10.62 8.19 -10.99
C THR A 170 10.71 9.24 -12.10
N ASP A 171 10.84 10.52 -11.75
CA ASP A 171 10.98 11.61 -12.71
C ASP A 171 12.46 11.87 -13.09
N GLY A 172 13.42 11.17 -12.47
CA GLY A 172 14.85 11.31 -12.77
C GLY A 172 15.45 12.67 -12.40
N ILE A 173 14.70 13.48 -11.62
CA ILE A 173 15.08 14.84 -11.22
C ILE A 173 16.10 14.83 -10.08
N MET A 174 16.17 13.74 -9.31
CA MET A 174 17.09 13.63 -8.18
C MET A 174 17.94 12.35 -8.32
N PRO A 175 19.28 12.47 -8.43
CA PRO A 175 20.17 11.33 -8.58
C PRO A 175 20.47 10.80 -7.18
N TYR A 176 19.53 10.10 -6.57
CA TYR A 176 19.96 9.14 -5.57
C TYR A 176 20.67 8.02 -6.33
N TYR A 177 22.00 8.06 -6.38
CA TYR A 177 22.75 6.84 -6.06
C TYR A 177 22.23 6.45 -4.69
N PHE A 178 21.21 5.60 -4.65
CA PHE A 178 20.61 5.22 -3.40
C PHE A 178 21.72 4.60 -2.54
N LEU A 179 21.80 5.02 -1.27
CA LEU A 179 22.36 4.25 -0.15
C LEU A 179 21.55 2.96 0.08
N TRP A 180 21.21 2.25 -1.00
CA TRP A 180 20.38 1.06 -1.07
C TRP A 180 21.00 0.00 -2.01
N ASN A 181 22.20 0.27 -2.54
CA ASN A 181 23.05 -0.68 -3.26
C ASN A 181 24.23 -1.17 -2.41
N GLU A 182 24.15 -1.02 -1.08
CA GLU A 182 25.02 -1.72 -0.12
C GLU A 182 24.17 -2.62 0.79
#